data_AF-A0A520CSS5-F1
#
_entry.id   AF-A0A520CSS5-F1
#
_cell.length_a   1.000
_cell.length_b   1.000
_cell.length_c   1.000
_cell.angle_alpha   90.00
_cell.angle_beta   90.00
_cell.angle_gamma   90.00
#
_symmetry.space_group_name_H-M   'P 1'
#
loop_
_entity.id
_entity.type
_entity.pdbx_description
1 polymer ?
#
loop_
_entity_poly.entity_id
_entity_poly.type
_entity_poly.pdbx_seq_one_letter_code
_entity_poly.pdbx_strand_id
1 'polypeptide(L)'
;MFFEEKSILLLSVKFFNYEILIKDELERLGAKVDSIIPFSEEYINKGARTLTDGSRGYLDYDYNWLGWYGDDMEVVIDLGKIIKINSVNASFLEDQRHWAFPPAMVNYSFSLDGENFSGSHELKSKHDLYEEYIKSVVDYPYNLAEPIKARYVKVKAKNLKQLPQWRYYKNKKAWLFADEIMIK
;
A
#
# COMPACT_ATOMS: atom_id res chain seq x y z
N MET A 1 -17.34 43.60 14.63
CA MET A 1 -18.22 43.07 13.57
C MET A 1 -17.47 42.43 12.40
N PHE A 2 -16.39 43.02 11.86
CA PHE A 2 -15.63 42.43 10.72
C PHE A 2 -14.78 41.16 11.01
N PHE A 3 -14.50 40.83 12.28
CA PHE A 3 -13.67 39.67 12.65
C PHE A 3 -14.46 38.35 12.70
N GLU A 4 -15.76 38.38 12.97
CA GLU A 4 -16.62 37.18 13.00
C GLU A 4 -16.87 36.63 11.60
N GLU A 5 -17.17 37.49 10.61
CA GLU A 5 -17.42 37.05 9.23
C GLU A 5 -16.22 36.36 8.59
N LYS A 6 -15.00 36.87 8.79
CA LYS A 6 -13.77 36.21 8.30
C LYS A 6 -13.56 34.84 8.94
N SER A 7 -13.91 34.70 10.22
CA SER A 7 -13.76 33.44 10.96
C SER A 7 -14.77 32.39 10.50
N ILE A 8 -16.00 32.80 10.22
CA ILE A 8 -17.07 31.94 9.68
C ILE A 8 -16.73 31.48 8.26
N LEU A 9 -16.21 32.38 7.41
CA LEU A 9 -15.77 32.02 6.06
C LEU A 9 -14.60 31.02 6.08
N LEU A 10 -13.61 31.21 6.96
CA LEU A 10 -12.49 30.28 7.10
C LEU A 10 -12.93 28.90 7.58
N LEU A 11 -13.87 28.84 8.54
CA LEU A 11 -14.43 27.57 9.03
C LEU A 11 -15.21 26.85 7.94
N SER A 12 -16.04 27.58 7.18
CA SER A 12 -16.80 27.03 6.05
C SER A 12 -15.89 26.48 4.96
N VAL A 13 -14.84 27.22 4.58
CA VAL A 13 -13.85 26.75 3.60
C VAL A 13 -13.09 25.52 4.10
N LYS A 14 -12.70 25.49 5.38
CA LYS A 14 -12.05 24.30 5.98
C LYS A 14 -12.97 23.09 5.99
N PHE A 15 -14.23 23.27 6.34
CA PHE A 15 -15.22 22.19 6.37
C PHE A 15 -15.48 21.64 4.98
N PHE A 16 -15.69 22.52 4.00
CA PHE A 16 -15.87 22.15 2.59
C PHE A 16 -14.66 21.40 2.03
N ASN A 17 -13.44 21.86 2.32
CA ASN A 17 -12.23 21.14 1.93
C ASN A 17 -12.13 19.75 2.58
N TYR A 18 -12.57 19.61 3.84
CA TYR A 18 -12.58 18.33 4.54
C TYR A 18 -13.58 17.35 3.92
N GLU A 19 -14.79 17.82 3.55
CA GLU A 19 -15.77 17.00 2.83
C GLU A 19 -15.26 16.54 1.47
N ILE A 20 -14.56 17.41 0.72
CA ILE A 20 -13.93 17.05 -0.55
C ILE A 20 -12.85 15.97 -0.34
N LEU A 21 -11.99 16.13 0.65
CA LEU A 21 -10.93 15.15 0.94
C LEU A 21 -11.50 13.77 1.32
N ILE A 22 -12.54 13.74 2.16
CA ILE A 22 -13.22 12.48 2.51
C ILE A 22 -13.85 11.84 1.28
N LYS A 23 -14.52 12.64 0.45
CA LYS A 23 -15.16 12.13 -0.76
C LYS A 23 -14.12 11.52 -1.72
N ASP A 24 -12.99 12.20 -1.93
CA ASP A 24 -11.91 11.72 -2.79
C ASP A 24 -11.24 10.44 -2.25
N GLU A 25 -11.11 10.28 -0.92
CA GLU A 25 -10.63 9.04 -0.31
C GLU A 25 -11.65 7.90 -0.47
N LEU A 26 -12.93 8.17 -0.23
CA LEU A 26 -14.00 7.16 -0.37
C LEU A 26 -14.18 6.68 -1.81
N GLU A 27 -13.95 7.54 -2.81
CA GLU A 27 -14.05 7.18 -4.22
C GLU A 27 -12.99 6.16 -4.68
N ARG A 28 -11.93 5.97 -3.89
CA ARG A 28 -10.82 5.04 -4.20
C ARG A 28 -10.92 3.74 -3.42
N LEU A 29 -11.76 3.70 -2.38
CA LEU A 29 -12.03 2.48 -1.63
C LEU A 29 -12.77 1.47 -2.51
N GLY A 30 -12.31 0.23 -2.46
CA GLY A 30 -12.79 -0.86 -3.28
C GLY A 30 -12.44 -0.73 -4.76
N ALA A 31 -11.44 0.09 -5.11
CA ALA A 31 -10.87 0.11 -6.45
C ALA A 31 -10.50 -1.31 -6.89
N LYS A 32 -10.70 -1.63 -8.17
CA LYS A 32 -10.44 -2.98 -8.67
C LYS A 32 -8.94 -3.24 -8.61
N VAL A 33 -8.55 -4.41 -8.10
CA VAL A 33 -7.16 -4.83 -8.05
C VAL A 33 -6.96 -6.08 -8.91
N ASP A 34 -6.02 -5.98 -9.85
CA ASP A 34 -5.54 -7.09 -10.66
C ASP A 34 -4.15 -7.52 -10.15
N SER A 35 -4.04 -8.75 -9.66
CA SER A 35 -2.76 -9.33 -9.22
C SER A 35 -2.03 -9.90 -10.44
N ILE A 36 -0.90 -9.31 -10.81
CA ILE A 36 -0.06 -9.78 -11.91
C ILE A 36 0.75 -10.99 -11.46
N ILE A 37 1.29 -10.92 -10.24
CA ILE A 37 1.82 -12.10 -9.54
C ILE A 37 0.74 -12.57 -8.57
N PRO A 38 0.27 -13.83 -8.67
CA PRO A 38 -0.81 -14.34 -7.83
C PRO A 38 -0.39 -14.37 -6.35
N PHE A 39 -1.28 -13.93 -5.47
CA PHE A 39 -1.13 -14.12 -4.02
C PHE A 39 -1.49 -15.57 -3.66
N SER A 40 -1.06 -16.01 -2.48
CA SER A 40 -1.30 -17.36 -1.96
C SER A 40 -2.78 -17.61 -1.67
N GLU A 41 -3.25 -18.81 -1.99
CA GLU A 41 -4.58 -19.29 -1.61
C GLU A 41 -4.70 -19.59 -0.10
N GLU A 42 -3.59 -19.62 0.63
CA GLU A 42 -3.58 -19.84 2.09
C GLU A 42 -4.14 -18.64 2.86
N TYR A 43 -3.99 -17.43 2.31
CA TYR A 43 -4.35 -16.17 2.98
C TYR A 43 -5.20 -15.29 2.06
N ILE A 44 -6.37 -15.78 1.66
CA ILE A 44 -7.23 -15.10 0.67
C ILE A 44 -7.90 -13.85 1.26
N ASN A 45 -8.29 -13.85 2.54
CA ASN A 45 -9.07 -12.78 3.17
C ASN A 45 -10.28 -12.35 2.29
N LYS A 46 -10.36 -11.10 1.84
CA LYS A 46 -11.42 -10.59 0.94
C LYS A 46 -11.01 -10.64 -0.53
N GLY A 47 -10.03 -11.49 -0.86
CA GLY A 47 -9.33 -11.52 -2.14
C GLY A 47 -8.54 -10.23 -2.39
N ALA A 48 -8.29 -9.91 -3.66
CA ALA A 48 -7.54 -8.72 -4.06
C ALA A 48 -8.10 -7.40 -3.48
N ARG A 49 -9.40 -7.38 -3.11
CA ARG A 49 -10.05 -6.23 -2.46
C ARG A 49 -9.43 -5.88 -1.11
N THR A 50 -8.81 -6.82 -0.40
CA THR A 50 -8.09 -6.56 0.86
C THR A 50 -7.05 -5.44 0.72
N LEU A 51 -6.52 -5.19 -0.48
CA LEU A 51 -5.55 -4.12 -0.71
C LEU A 51 -6.17 -2.72 -0.86
N THR A 52 -7.50 -2.59 -0.87
CA THR A 52 -8.19 -1.31 -1.14
C THR A 52 -9.48 -1.16 -0.33
N ASP A 53 -9.67 -1.97 0.72
CA ASP A 53 -10.96 -2.02 1.42
C ASP A 53 -11.10 -0.98 2.54
N GLY A 54 -10.07 -0.16 2.77
CA GLY A 54 -10.03 0.86 3.80
C GLY A 54 -9.79 0.31 5.21
N SER A 55 -9.51 -0.99 5.34
CA SER A 55 -9.23 -1.66 6.60
C SER A 55 -7.73 -1.96 6.70
N ARG A 56 -7.11 -1.60 7.83
CA ARG A 56 -5.72 -1.95 8.10
C ARG A 56 -5.60 -3.36 8.66
N GLY A 57 -4.53 -4.04 8.29
CA GLY A 57 -4.13 -5.33 8.85
C GLY A 57 -3.79 -5.22 10.34
N TYR A 58 -4.07 -6.30 11.06
CA TYR A 58 -3.67 -6.42 12.48
C TYR A 58 -2.26 -7.01 12.60
N LEU A 59 -1.72 -7.09 13.81
CA LEU A 59 -0.42 -7.74 14.07
C LEU A 59 -0.46 -9.28 13.95
N ASP A 60 -1.53 -9.82 13.38
CA ASP A 60 -1.70 -11.25 13.13
C ASP A 60 -2.00 -11.41 11.64
N TYR A 61 -1.20 -12.25 10.98
CA TYR A 61 -1.21 -12.44 9.52
C TYR A 61 -2.54 -13.01 9.02
N ASP A 62 -3.34 -13.63 9.89
CA ASP A 62 -4.65 -14.17 9.54
C ASP A 62 -5.70 -13.06 9.32
N TYR A 63 -5.46 -11.84 9.81
CA TYR A 63 -6.46 -10.78 9.84
C TYR A 63 -6.13 -9.62 8.89
N ASN A 64 -6.77 -9.67 7.72
CA ASN A 64 -6.76 -8.61 6.71
C ASN A 64 -5.39 -8.39 6.03
N TRP A 65 -4.76 -9.49 5.61
CA TRP A 65 -3.51 -9.51 4.84
C TRP A 65 -3.62 -10.40 3.60
N LEU A 66 -2.99 -10.02 2.49
CA LEU A 66 -2.70 -10.93 1.38
C LEU A 66 -1.23 -11.31 1.40
N GLY A 67 -0.92 -12.59 1.15
CA GLY A 67 0.43 -13.12 1.26
C GLY A 67 1.03 -13.61 -0.06
N TRP A 68 2.31 -13.34 -0.29
CA TRP A 68 3.13 -13.94 -1.34
C TRP A 68 4.26 -14.77 -0.71
N TYR A 69 4.37 -16.06 -1.08
CA TYR A 69 5.33 -16.98 -0.46
C TYR A 69 6.59 -17.17 -1.32
N GLY A 70 7.59 -16.34 -1.04
CA GLY A 70 8.86 -16.29 -1.75
C GLY A 70 8.80 -15.70 -3.16
N ASP A 71 7.64 -15.22 -3.58
CA ASP A 71 7.45 -14.41 -4.77
C ASP A 71 7.29 -12.94 -4.38
N ASP A 72 7.58 -12.06 -5.34
CA ASP A 72 7.34 -10.61 -5.20
C ASP A 72 5.83 -10.32 -5.28
N MET A 73 5.41 -9.18 -4.73
CA MET A 73 4.08 -8.63 -5.02
C MET A 73 4.16 -7.78 -6.28
N GLU A 74 3.27 -8.00 -7.25
CA GLU A 74 3.01 -7.08 -8.35
C GLU A 74 1.51 -6.99 -8.61
N VAL A 75 0.94 -5.82 -8.33
CA VAL A 75 -0.51 -5.56 -8.47
C VAL A 75 -0.75 -4.28 -9.24
N VAL A 76 -1.89 -4.23 -9.94
CA VAL A 76 -2.41 -3.04 -10.62
C VAL A 76 -3.76 -2.68 -10.04
N ILE A 77 -3.90 -1.43 -9.60
CA ILE A 77 -5.14 -0.86 -9.09
C ILE A 77 -5.77 -0.01 -10.19
N ASP A 78 -6.99 -0.32 -10.59
CA ASP A 78 -7.82 0.50 -11.49
C ASP A 78 -8.75 1.38 -10.66
N LEU A 79 -8.50 2.68 -10.69
CA LEU A 79 -9.28 3.71 -10.00
C LEU A 79 -10.62 4.02 -10.70
N GLY A 80 -10.90 3.35 -11.83
CA GLY A 80 -12.13 3.48 -12.62
C GLY A 80 -12.21 4.73 -13.49
N LYS A 81 -11.51 5.81 -13.10
CA LYS A 81 -11.41 7.07 -13.84
C LYS A 81 -10.05 7.72 -13.64
N ILE A 82 -9.70 8.65 -14.54
CA ILE A 82 -8.50 9.46 -14.37
C ILE A 82 -8.74 10.45 -13.22
N ILE A 83 -7.91 10.37 -12.18
CA ILE A 83 -7.94 11.27 -11.02
C ILE A 83 -6.57 11.91 -10.80
N LYS A 84 -6.53 12.92 -9.93
CA LYS A 84 -5.26 13.46 -9.43
C LYS A 84 -4.78 12.61 -8.26
N ILE A 85 -3.49 12.27 -8.26
CA ILE A 85 -2.80 11.53 -7.21
C ILE A 85 -1.69 12.42 -6.67
N ASN A 86 -1.62 12.53 -5.35
CA ASN A 86 -0.68 13.29 -4.55
C ASN A 86 0.23 12.35 -3.74
N SER A 87 -0.26 11.19 -3.31
CA SER A 87 0.56 10.20 -2.60
C SER A 87 0.04 8.77 -2.74
N VAL A 88 0.94 7.82 -2.53
CA VAL A 88 0.66 6.39 -2.44
C VAL A 88 1.37 5.81 -1.22
N ASN A 89 0.72 4.90 -0.51
CA ASN A 89 1.34 4.16 0.60
C ASN A 89 0.86 2.71 0.60
N ALA A 90 1.79 1.77 0.54
CA ALA A 90 1.55 0.36 0.80
C ALA A 90 2.12 -0.01 2.18
N SER A 91 1.40 -0.85 2.91
CA SER A 91 1.81 -1.38 4.21
C SER A 91 2.08 -2.88 4.18
N PHE A 92 3.04 -3.29 5.01
CA PHE A 92 3.49 -4.67 5.08
C PHE A 92 3.63 -5.13 6.53
N LEU A 93 3.26 -6.39 6.80
CA LEU A 93 3.43 -7.00 8.11
C LEU A 93 4.89 -7.42 8.32
N GLU A 94 5.42 -7.12 9.49
CA GLU A 94 6.63 -7.72 10.00
C GLU A 94 6.28 -8.66 11.15
N ASP A 95 6.45 -9.96 10.92
CA ASP A 95 6.33 -11.03 11.91
C ASP A 95 7.40 -12.08 11.62
N GLN A 96 8.64 -11.74 11.96
CA GLN A 96 9.83 -12.49 11.56
C GLN A 96 9.84 -13.94 12.09
N ARG A 97 9.13 -14.22 13.20
CA ARG A 97 8.97 -15.58 13.75
C ARG A 97 8.16 -16.49 12.81
N HIS A 98 7.28 -15.91 12.00
CA HIS A 98 6.47 -16.59 11.00
C HIS A 98 6.98 -16.31 9.58
N TRP A 99 8.27 -15.93 9.46
CA TRP A 99 8.93 -15.62 8.20
C TRP A 99 8.30 -14.49 7.40
N ALA A 100 7.49 -13.63 8.01
CA ALA A 100 6.92 -12.43 7.39
C ALA A 100 7.90 -11.26 7.53
N PHE A 101 8.32 -10.72 6.40
CA PHE A 101 9.28 -9.62 6.36
C PHE A 101 8.75 -8.45 5.52
N PRO A 102 9.12 -7.21 5.88
CA PRO A 102 8.90 -6.10 4.98
C PRO A 102 9.70 -6.30 3.67
N PRO A 103 9.24 -5.73 2.56
CA PRO A 103 9.93 -5.88 1.27
C PRO A 103 11.30 -5.21 1.31
N ALA A 104 12.25 -5.72 0.53
CA ALA A 104 13.53 -5.05 0.33
C ALA A 104 13.37 -3.67 -0.32
N MET A 105 12.28 -3.51 -1.08
CA MET A 105 11.99 -2.34 -1.90
C MET A 105 10.53 -2.33 -2.34
N VAL A 106 9.93 -1.15 -2.40
CA VAL A 106 8.63 -0.91 -3.02
C VAL A 106 8.80 0.06 -4.19
N ASN A 107 8.15 -0.22 -5.31
CA ASN A 107 8.13 0.64 -6.48
C ASN A 107 6.69 0.98 -6.85
N TYR A 108 6.46 2.28 -7.07
CA TYR A 108 5.19 2.81 -7.56
C TYR A 108 5.37 3.30 -8.99
N SER A 109 4.39 3.02 -9.85
CA SER A 109 4.30 3.59 -11.19
C SER A 109 2.86 3.82 -11.61
N PHE A 110 2.65 4.70 -12.57
CA PHE A 110 1.33 5.27 -12.88
C PHE A 110 1.01 5.20 -14.36
N SER A 111 -0.27 5.00 -14.68
CA SER A 111 -0.74 4.91 -16.08
C SER A 111 -2.11 5.55 -16.27
N LEU A 112 -2.34 6.05 -17.48
CA LEU A 112 -3.65 6.53 -17.95
C LEU A 112 -4.46 5.44 -18.65
N ASP A 113 -3.78 4.48 -19.30
CA ASP A 113 -4.37 3.48 -20.20
C ASP A 113 -4.35 2.05 -19.62
N GLY A 114 -3.51 1.78 -18.63
CA GLY A 114 -3.35 0.46 -18.02
C GLY A 114 -2.30 -0.41 -18.71
N GLU A 115 -1.68 0.12 -19.78
CA GLU A 115 -0.68 -0.58 -20.59
C GLU A 115 0.70 0.05 -20.38
N ASN A 116 0.77 1.39 -20.47
CA ASN A 116 2.00 2.17 -20.40
C ASN A 116 2.14 2.80 -19.02
N PHE A 117 3.06 2.26 -18.21
CA PHE A 117 3.37 2.78 -16.87
C PHE A 117 4.61 3.68 -16.89
N SER A 118 4.51 4.84 -16.25
CA SER A 118 5.56 5.85 -16.15
C SER A 118 5.73 6.32 -14.70
N GLY A 119 6.78 7.10 -14.43
CA GLY A 119 7.07 7.60 -13.08
C GLY A 119 7.41 6.45 -12.12
N SER A 120 8.52 5.77 -12.37
CA SER A 120 9.01 4.71 -11.49
C SER A 120 9.66 5.33 -10.24
N HIS A 121 9.00 5.17 -9.09
CA HIS A 121 9.46 5.71 -7.82
C HIS A 121 9.78 4.59 -6.85
N GLU A 122 11.06 4.47 -6.49
CA GLU A 122 11.58 3.40 -5.65
C GLU A 122 11.80 3.86 -4.21
N LEU A 123 11.26 3.10 -3.26
CA LEU A 123 11.52 3.22 -1.83
C LEU A 123 12.21 1.95 -1.35
N LYS A 124 13.47 2.06 -0.93
CA LYS A 124 14.20 0.95 -0.30
C LYS A 124 13.78 0.79 1.16
N SER A 125 13.94 -0.42 1.70
CA SER A 125 13.82 -0.61 3.14
C SER A 125 14.76 0.35 3.88
N LYS A 126 14.25 0.94 4.98
CA LYS A 126 14.97 1.99 5.74
C LYS A 126 16.14 1.45 6.54
N HIS A 127 16.12 0.15 6.86
CA HIS A 127 17.09 -0.48 7.74
C HIS A 127 17.53 -1.83 7.19
N ASP A 128 18.78 -2.20 7.49
CA ASP A 128 19.25 -3.56 7.29
C ASP A 128 18.44 -4.51 8.17
N LEU A 129 18.30 -5.76 7.72
CA LEU A 129 17.58 -6.78 8.47
C LEU A 129 18.36 -7.16 9.73
N TYR A 130 17.70 -7.04 10.88
CA TYR A 130 18.18 -7.54 12.16
C TYR A 130 17.11 -8.41 12.82
N GLU A 131 17.52 -9.29 13.73
CA GLU A 131 16.59 -10.15 14.45
C GLU A 131 15.75 -9.34 15.43
N GLU A 132 14.44 -9.36 15.21
CA GLU A 132 13.42 -8.73 16.03
C GLU A 132 12.27 -9.73 16.28
N TYR A 133 11.61 -9.58 17.43
CA TYR A 133 10.49 -10.42 17.84
C TYR A 133 9.19 -9.63 18.02
N ILE A 134 9.28 -8.31 18.04
CA ILE A 134 8.13 -7.42 18.05
C ILE A 134 7.51 -7.41 16.65
N LYS A 135 6.21 -7.71 16.61
CA LYS A 135 5.43 -7.59 15.38
C LYS A 135 5.15 -6.13 15.08
N SER A 136 5.23 -5.74 13.82
CA SER A 136 4.99 -4.37 13.41
C SER A 136 4.31 -4.30 12.04
N VAL A 137 3.77 -3.13 11.71
CA VAL A 137 3.33 -2.81 10.35
C VAL A 137 4.24 -1.72 9.81
N VAL A 138 4.82 -1.95 8.64
CA VAL A 138 5.80 -1.06 8.02
C VAL A 138 5.17 -0.39 6.81
N ASP A 139 5.03 0.93 6.86
CA ASP A 139 4.52 1.76 5.77
C ASP A 139 5.63 2.23 4.82
N TYR A 140 5.31 2.26 3.53
CA TYR A 140 6.15 2.77 2.44
C TYR A 140 5.51 4.00 1.77
N PRO A 141 5.42 5.15 2.45
CA PRO A 141 4.74 6.31 1.90
C PRO A 141 5.59 7.02 0.84
N TYR A 142 4.99 7.28 -0.31
CA TYR A 142 5.56 8.14 -1.36
C TYR A 142 4.66 9.35 -1.58
N ASN A 143 5.18 10.54 -1.26
CA ASN A 143 4.54 11.81 -1.59
C ASN A 143 5.11 12.31 -2.92
N LEU A 144 4.23 12.55 -3.89
CA LEU A 144 4.63 13.14 -5.17
C LEU A 144 4.99 14.61 -4.95
N ALA A 145 6.05 15.06 -5.62
CA ALA A 145 6.46 16.47 -5.57
C ALA A 145 5.36 17.39 -6.12
N GLU A 146 4.65 16.93 -7.15
CA GLU A 146 3.49 17.60 -7.73
C GLU A 146 2.39 16.56 -8.05
N PRO A 147 1.10 16.90 -7.93
CA PRO A 147 0.02 16.00 -8.29
C PRO A 147 0.08 15.52 -9.75
N ILE A 148 -0.06 14.21 -9.96
CA ILE A 148 -0.12 13.61 -11.30
C ILE A 148 -1.53 13.15 -11.63
N LYS A 149 -1.87 13.08 -12.93
CA LYS A 149 -3.11 12.44 -13.38
C LYS A 149 -2.85 10.99 -13.75
N ALA A 150 -3.62 10.08 -13.18
CA ALA A 150 -3.56 8.65 -13.50
C ALA A 150 -4.92 7.99 -13.28
N ARG A 151 -5.16 6.87 -13.98
CA ARG A 151 -6.27 5.94 -13.69
C ARG A 151 -5.76 4.66 -13.04
N TYR A 152 -4.56 4.22 -13.38
CA TYR A 152 -3.98 2.99 -12.88
C TYR A 152 -2.74 3.27 -12.04
N VAL A 153 -2.62 2.55 -10.93
CA VAL A 153 -1.43 2.54 -10.07
C VAL A 153 -0.89 1.13 -10.01
N LYS A 154 0.38 0.95 -10.36
CA LYS A 154 1.07 -0.33 -10.22
C LYS A 154 1.99 -0.27 -9.02
N VAL A 155 1.89 -1.28 -8.17
CA VAL A 155 2.73 -1.45 -6.98
C VAL A 155 3.52 -2.74 -7.13
N LYS A 156 4.85 -2.63 -7.09
CA LYS A 156 5.76 -3.78 -7.02
C LYS A 156 6.48 -3.76 -5.69
N ALA A 157 6.43 -4.84 -4.93
CA ALA A 157 7.19 -4.98 -3.70
C ALA A 157 8.06 -6.23 -3.75
N LYS A 158 9.36 -6.03 -3.55
CA LYS A 158 10.38 -7.08 -3.71
C LYS A 158 10.51 -7.87 -2.42
N ASN A 159 10.15 -9.14 -2.47
CA ASN A 159 10.27 -10.06 -1.37
C ASN A 159 11.74 -10.43 -1.12
N LEU A 160 12.03 -10.96 0.08
CA LEU A 160 13.34 -11.51 0.38
C LEU A 160 13.52 -12.83 -0.38
N LYS A 161 14.51 -12.85 -1.27
CA LYS A 161 14.89 -14.06 -2.02
C LYS A 161 15.38 -15.19 -1.11
N GLN A 162 15.95 -14.84 0.03
CA GLN A 162 16.48 -15.77 1.01
C GLN A 162 16.19 -15.25 2.41
N LEU A 163 15.83 -16.17 3.31
CA LEU A 163 15.68 -15.86 4.72
C LEU A 163 17.03 -15.47 5.34
N PRO A 164 17.07 -14.45 6.22
CA PRO A 164 18.26 -14.17 7.01
C PRO A 164 18.74 -15.42 7.76
N GLN A 165 20.05 -15.54 7.99
CA GLN A 165 20.65 -16.72 8.61
C GLN A 165 19.98 -17.09 9.96
N TRP A 166 19.59 -16.08 10.74
CA TRP A 166 18.94 -16.23 12.04
C TRP A 166 17.45 -16.66 11.97
N ARG A 167 16.78 -16.55 10.80
CA ARG A 167 15.46 -17.21 10.55
C ARG A 167 15.52 -18.35 9.54
N TYR A 168 16.71 -18.73 9.08
CA TYR A 168 16.83 -19.73 8.03
C TYR A 168 16.24 -21.07 8.49
N TYR A 169 15.38 -21.64 7.65
CA TYR A 169 14.88 -22.99 7.81
C TYR A 169 14.85 -23.67 6.45
N LYS A 170 15.23 -24.95 6.42
CA LYS A 170 15.34 -25.71 5.16
C LYS A 170 13.98 -25.70 4.44
N ASN A 171 14.00 -25.35 3.15
CA ASN A 171 12.82 -25.26 2.28
C ASN A 171 11.77 -24.21 2.67
N LYS A 172 12.08 -23.29 3.60
CA LYS A 172 11.23 -22.14 3.90
C LYS A 172 11.65 -20.91 3.09
N LYS A 173 10.66 -20.16 2.63
CA LYS A 173 10.82 -18.87 1.96
C LYS A 173 10.26 -17.75 2.83
N ALA A 174 10.55 -16.50 2.48
CA ALA A 174 9.94 -15.37 3.14
C ALA A 174 8.49 -15.19 2.69
N TRP A 175 7.61 -14.89 3.64
CA TRP A 175 6.31 -14.32 3.37
C TRP A 175 6.45 -12.81 3.19
N LEU A 176 5.77 -12.30 2.16
CA LEU A 176 5.47 -10.89 2.02
C LEU A 176 3.96 -10.73 2.22
N PHE A 177 3.56 -10.07 3.30
CA PHE A 177 2.15 -9.78 3.58
C PHE A 177 1.87 -8.31 3.35
N ALA A 178 0.85 -8.01 2.55
CA ALA A 178 0.39 -6.65 2.29
C ALA A 178 -1.10 -6.52 2.60
N ASP A 179 -1.48 -5.42 3.22
CA ASP A 179 -2.85 -5.00 3.47
C ASP A 179 -3.15 -3.77 2.59
N GLU A 180 -3.58 -2.64 3.15
CA GLU A 180 -4.06 -1.49 2.42
C GLU A 180 -3.01 -0.77 1.55
N ILE A 181 -3.37 -0.51 0.29
CA ILE A 181 -2.69 0.43 -0.59
C ILE A 181 -3.52 1.72 -0.65
N MET A 182 -3.11 2.71 0.14
CA MET A 182 -3.77 4.01 0.20
C MET A 182 -3.27 4.92 -0.92
N ILE A 183 -4.18 5.48 -1.70
CA ILE A 183 -3.89 6.42 -2.80
C ILE A 183 -4.62 7.73 -2.49
N LYS A 184 -3.92 8.85 -2.34
CA LYS A 184 -4.48 10.18 -2.05
C LYS A 184 -4.15 11.18 -3.13
#